data_AF-A0A7J9X239-F1
#
_entry.id   AF-A0A7J9X239-F1
#
_cell.length_a   1.000
_cell.length_b   1.000
_cell.length_c   1.000
_cell.angle_alpha   90.00
_cell.angle_beta   90.00
_cell.angle_gamma   90.00
#
_symmetry.space_group_name_H-M   'P 1'
#
loop_
_entity.id
_entity.type
_entity.pdbx_description
1 polymer ?
#
loop_
_entity_poly.entity_id
_entity_poly.type
_entity_poly.pdbx_seq_one_letter_code
_entity_poly.pdbx_strand_id
1 'polypeptide(L)'
;MGRRSAVLAGAAVAVTLAVAGCGGGGEPDQGNTSPSRSSSAHTPGPTTSVGPTGTPTATHIDETLTGMAVRGVEPGCVGLKAAGETYQLSGDEARALSKRAGNDQQLGRVRVAGHFAPKGAASTCMMGRIFVVVKLTKL
;
A
#
# COMPACT_ATOMS: atom_id res chain seq x y z
N MET A 1 22.16 11.43 50.33
CA MET A 1 22.95 11.55 49.07
C MET A 1 22.01 12.15 48.02
N GLY A 2 22.18 13.38 47.52
CA GLY A 2 23.26 13.84 46.61
C GLY A 2 23.08 13.17 45.25
N ARG A 3 22.84 13.81 44.11
CA ARG A 3 23.17 15.17 43.64
C ARG A 3 22.22 15.59 42.50
N ARG A 4 21.91 16.89 42.44
CA ARG A 4 21.41 17.60 41.25
C ARG A 4 22.62 17.96 40.37
N SER A 5 22.52 17.78 39.05
CA SER A 5 23.38 18.42 38.03
C SER A 5 22.60 18.44 36.70
N ALA A 6 22.12 19.59 36.23
CA ALA A 6 22.80 20.58 35.37
C ALA A 6 22.77 20.14 33.88
N VAL A 7 21.87 20.70 33.06
CA VAL A 7 22.02 21.91 32.20
C VAL A 7 23.08 21.74 31.10
N LEU A 8 22.65 21.89 29.84
CA LEU A 8 23.33 22.48 28.64
C LEU A 8 22.44 22.11 27.43
N ALA A 9 21.66 22.99 26.78
CA ALA A 9 21.98 24.22 26.04
C ALA A 9 22.97 23.99 24.86
N GLY A 10 22.46 24.20 23.64
CA GLY A 10 23.23 24.28 22.37
C GLY A 10 22.33 23.84 21.20
N ALA A 11 21.70 24.74 20.44
CA ALA A 11 22.27 25.49 19.30
C ALA A 11 23.03 24.59 18.31
N ALA A 12 22.97 24.70 17.00
CA ALA A 12 22.22 25.44 15.99
C ALA A 12 22.84 24.96 14.66
N VAL A 13 22.03 24.80 13.61
CA VAL A 13 22.35 25.02 12.18
C VAL A 13 23.62 24.38 11.59
N ALA A 14 23.42 23.43 10.66
CA ALA A 14 24.14 23.41 9.38
C ALA A 14 23.41 22.51 8.36
N VAL A 15 22.51 23.11 7.58
CA VAL A 15 21.97 22.49 6.36
C VAL A 15 22.91 22.88 5.22
N THR A 16 23.78 21.96 4.81
CA THR A 16 24.58 22.13 3.59
C THR A 16 23.80 21.56 2.40
N LEU A 17 23.27 22.46 1.57
CA LEU A 17 22.81 22.14 0.23
C LEU A 17 24.03 21.82 -0.64
N ALA A 18 24.05 20.62 -1.22
CA ALA A 18 24.92 20.29 -2.35
C ALA A 18 24.15 19.38 -3.31
N VAL A 19 23.47 19.97 -4.29
CA VAL A 19 22.95 19.27 -5.47
C VAL A 19 23.26 20.12 -6.69
N ALA A 20 24.16 19.62 -7.54
CA ALA A 20 24.12 19.70 -9.01
C ALA A 20 25.51 19.40 -9.56
N GLY A 21 25.73 18.14 -9.96
CA GLY A 21 27.00 17.74 -10.55
C GLY A 21 26.99 16.30 -11.06
N CYS A 22 26.31 16.07 -12.18
CA CYS A 22 26.69 15.00 -13.12
C CYS A 22 26.01 15.26 -14.46
N GLY A 23 26.71 15.98 -15.34
CA GLY A 23 26.52 15.85 -16.78
C GLY A 23 27.36 14.68 -17.26
N GLY A 24 26.76 13.79 -18.05
CA GLY A 24 27.48 12.67 -18.65
C GLY A 24 26.55 11.67 -19.33
N GLY A 25 26.75 11.49 -20.63
CA GLY A 25 26.06 10.50 -21.48
C GLY A 25 25.70 11.17 -22.80
N GLY A 26 26.49 11.07 -23.88
CA GLY A 26 27.20 9.89 -24.36
C GLY A 26 26.27 9.17 -25.34
N GLU A 27 26.40 9.48 -26.63
CA GLU A 27 25.75 8.76 -27.74
C GLU A 27 26.02 7.26 -27.64
N PRO A 28 25.03 6.45 -28.06
CA PRO A 28 25.37 5.40 -29.00
C PRO A 28 24.38 5.30 -30.17
N ASP A 29 24.96 5.39 -31.37
CA ASP A 29 24.51 4.67 -32.55
C ASP A 29 24.32 3.18 -32.19
N GLN A 30 23.16 2.62 -32.48
CA GLN A 30 23.06 1.21 -32.90
C GLN A 30 21.72 0.92 -33.54
N GLY A 31 21.79 0.63 -34.84
CA GLY A 31 20.68 0.09 -35.60
C GLY A 31 20.36 -1.36 -35.28
N ASN A 32 19.30 -1.77 -35.98
CA ASN A 32 19.01 -3.13 -36.45
C ASN A 32 18.26 -4.11 -35.53
N THR A 33 17.24 -4.68 -36.18
CA THR A 33 16.66 -6.02 -36.02
C THR A 33 15.71 -6.31 -34.86
N SER A 34 14.42 -6.17 -35.18
CA SER A 34 13.33 -7.17 -35.06
C SER A 34 13.52 -8.34 -34.09
N PRO A 35 12.50 -8.61 -33.25
CA PRO A 35 12.13 -9.96 -32.91
C PRO A 35 10.74 -10.32 -33.46
N SER A 36 10.73 -11.16 -34.49
CA SER A 36 9.60 -12.04 -34.77
C SER A 36 9.45 -13.03 -33.61
N ARG A 37 8.30 -13.03 -32.92
CA ARG A 37 7.81 -14.23 -32.22
C ARG A 37 6.32 -14.39 -32.45
N SER A 38 6.01 -15.39 -33.26
CA SER A 38 4.68 -15.91 -33.49
C SER A 38 4.07 -16.53 -32.22
N SER A 39 2.78 -16.25 -32.07
CA SER A 39 1.70 -17.16 -31.68
C SER A 39 1.90 -18.10 -30.48
N SER A 40 1.13 -17.86 -29.43
CA SER A 40 0.48 -18.94 -28.68
C SER A 40 -0.92 -18.48 -28.28
N ALA A 41 -1.90 -19.14 -28.91
CA ALA A 41 -3.33 -18.94 -28.77
C ALA A 41 -3.80 -19.11 -27.32
N HIS A 42 -4.67 -18.21 -26.87
CA HIS A 42 -5.57 -18.47 -25.74
C HIS A 42 -6.96 -17.97 -26.11
N THR A 43 -7.74 -18.86 -26.72
CA THR A 43 -9.20 -18.78 -26.69
C THR A 43 -9.71 -20.15 -26.26
N PRO A 44 -10.50 -20.18 -25.19
CA PRO A 44 -11.88 -20.63 -25.38
C PRO A 44 -12.89 -19.71 -24.68
N GLY A 45 -13.76 -19.10 -25.49
CA GLY A 45 -15.22 -19.27 -25.40
C GLY A 45 -16.04 -18.50 -24.36
N PRO A 46 -17.29 -18.10 -24.69
CA PRO A 46 -18.10 -17.13 -23.94
C PRO A 46 -18.95 -17.78 -22.84
N THR A 47 -19.33 -17.01 -21.81
CA THR A 47 -20.51 -17.32 -20.99
C THR A 47 -21.30 -16.05 -20.71
N THR A 48 -22.20 -15.72 -21.63
CA THR A 48 -23.39 -14.93 -21.33
C THR A 48 -24.31 -15.83 -20.52
N SER A 49 -24.40 -15.63 -19.21
CA SER A 49 -25.45 -16.22 -18.38
C SER A 49 -26.41 -15.10 -17.97
N VAL A 50 -27.51 -14.98 -18.72
CA VAL A 50 -28.69 -14.29 -18.23
C VAL A 50 -29.48 -15.32 -17.42
N GLY A 51 -29.47 -15.14 -16.10
CA GLY A 51 -30.42 -15.77 -15.20
C GLY A 51 -30.86 -14.72 -14.18
N PRO A 52 -32.15 -14.34 -14.11
CA PRO A 52 -32.62 -13.53 -13.01
C PRO A 52 -32.78 -14.45 -11.80
N THR A 53 -32.23 -14.06 -10.65
CA THR A 53 -32.72 -14.29 -9.27
C THR A 53 -31.54 -14.30 -8.30
N GLY A 54 -31.46 -13.27 -7.45
CA GLY A 54 -30.62 -13.21 -6.27
C GLY A 54 -29.18 -12.78 -6.53
N THR A 55 -28.91 -11.49 -6.46
CA THR A 55 -27.55 -10.94 -6.39
C THR A 55 -26.89 -11.41 -5.08
N PRO A 56 -25.88 -12.30 -5.06
CA PRO A 56 -24.84 -12.12 -4.08
C PRO A 56 -24.17 -10.80 -4.46
N THR A 57 -24.06 -9.86 -3.52
CA THR A 57 -23.23 -8.66 -3.70
C THR A 57 -21.86 -9.13 -4.19
N ALA A 58 -21.60 -9.03 -5.50
CA ALA A 58 -20.35 -9.48 -6.07
C ALA A 58 -19.26 -8.68 -5.38
N THR A 59 -18.47 -9.35 -4.53
CA THR A 59 -17.44 -8.69 -3.75
C THR A 59 -16.36 -8.23 -4.73
N HIS A 60 -16.46 -6.96 -5.13
CA HIS A 60 -15.63 -6.40 -6.18
C HIS A 60 -14.17 -6.34 -5.70
N ILE A 61 -13.32 -7.12 -6.34
CA ILE A 61 -11.87 -7.11 -6.13
C ILE A 61 -11.27 -6.48 -7.37
N ASP A 62 -10.83 -5.23 -7.24
CA ASP A 62 -10.16 -4.49 -8.30
C ASP A 62 -8.66 -4.67 -8.25
N GLU A 63 -8.12 -4.81 -7.04
CA GLU A 63 -6.70 -4.67 -6.83
C GLU A 63 -6.20 -5.52 -5.66
N THR A 64 -4.92 -5.86 -5.69
CA THR A 64 -4.22 -6.58 -4.63
C THR A 64 -2.96 -5.83 -4.23
N LEU A 65 -2.86 -5.48 -2.95
CA LEU A 65 -1.71 -4.80 -2.37
C LEU A 65 -0.96 -5.76 -1.45
N THR A 66 0.37 -5.76 -1.55
CA THR A 66 1.24 -6.51 -0.63
C THR A 66 2.17 -5.54 0.09
N GLY A 67 2.21 -5.61 1.41
CA GLY A 67 2.97 -4.65 2.20
C GLY A 67 3.08 -5.00 3.67
N MET A 68 3.57 -4.04 4.44
CA MET A 68 3.66 -4.14 5.88
C MET A 68 2.44 -3.51 6.51
N ALA A 69 1.67 -4.31 7.26
CA ALA A 69 0.57 -3.80 8.05
C ALA A 69 1.11 -3.13 9.31
N VAL A 70 0.64 -1.93 9.58
CA VAL A 70 1.02 -1.10 10.72
C VAL A 70 -0.23 -0.61 11.44
N ARG A 71 -0.16 -0.47 12.75
CA ARG A 71 -1.25 0.11 13.52
C ARG A 71 -1.36 1.60 13.17
N GLY A 72 -2.58 2.09 13.01
CA GLY A 72 -2.84 3.52 12.87
C GLY A 72 -2.69 4.26 14.19
N VAL A 73 -2.68 5.59 14.12
CA VAL A 73 -2.60 6.46 15.30
C VAL A 73 -3.85 6.29 16.17
N GLU A 74 -5.01 6.16 15.53
CA GLU A 74 -6.27 5.97 16.20
C GLU A 74 -6.58 4.48 16.48
N PRO A 75 -7.20 4.16 17.62
CA PRO A 75 -7.57 2.79 17.95
C PRO A 75 -8.46 2.14 16.88
N GLY A 76 -8.08 0.95 16.42
CA GLY A 76 -8.82 0.20 15.41
C GLY A 76 -8.46 0.56 13.96
N CYS A 77 -7.70 1.63 13.74
CA CYS A 77 -7.15 1.96 12.43
C CYS A 77 -5.96 1.07 12.10
N VAL A 78 -5.89 0.62 10.85
CA VAL A 78 -4.76 -0.15 10.32
C VAL A 78 -4.32 0.47 9.01
N GLY A 79 -3.02 0.75 8.93
CA GLY A 79 -2.37 1.17 7.71
C GLY A 79 -1.68 -0.01 7.01
N LEU A 80 -1.57 0.06 5.70
CA LEU A 80 -0.70 -0.80 4.90
C LEU A 80 0.34 0.07 4.21
N LYS A 81 1.62 -0.17 4.50
CA LYS A 81 2.73 0.40 3.74
C LYS A 81 3.07 -0.52 2.57
N ALA A 82 2.74 -0.09 1.36
CA ALA A 82 2.99 -0.82 0.13
C ALA A 82 3.42 0.15 -0.97
N ALA A 83 4.35 -0.27 -1.84
CA ALA A 83 4.86 0.55 -2.95
C ALA A 83 5.30 1.98 -2.57
N GLY A 84 5.79 2.19 -1.34
CA GLY A 84 6.22 3.51 -0.85
C GLY A 84 5.09 4.41 -0.34
N GLU A 85 3.83 3.99 -0.46
CA GLU A 85 2.66 4.72 0.03
C GLU A 85 2.07 4.07 1.29
N THR A 86 1.23 4.82 2.01
CA THR A 86 0.44 4.30 3.14
C THR A 86 -1.04 4.35 2.80
N TYR A 87 -1.71 3.21 2.89
CA TYR A 87 -3.15 3.05 2.65
C TYR A 87 -3.87 2.75 3.96
N GLN A 88 -5.03 3.36 4.20
CA GLN A 88 -5.92 2.95 5.29
C GLN A 88 -6.67 1.69 4.88
N LEU A 89 -6.53 0.62 5.65
CA LEU A 89 -7.33 -0.59 5.47
C LEU A 89 -8.68 -0.42 6.17
N SER A 90 -9.75 -0.71 5.45
CA SER A 90 -11.13 -0.71 5.97
C SER A 90 -11.80 -2.06 5.71
N GLY A 91 -12.94 -2.31 6.37
CA GLY A 91 -13.69 -3.57 6.29
C GLY A 91 -13.40 -4.54 7.45
N ASP A 92 -14.15 -5.64 7.48
CA ASP A 92 -14.11 -6.60 8.58
C ASP A 92 -12.74 -7.29 8.73
N GLU A 93 -12.08 -7.60 7.62
CA GLU A 93 -10.73 -8.19 7.62
C GLU A 93 -9.70 -7.23 8.25
N ALA A 94 -9.78 -5.94 7.95
CA ALA A 94 -8.91 -4.93 8.54
C ALA A 94 -9.16 -4.78 10.05
N ARG A 95 -10.43 -4.85 10.47
CA ARG A 95 -10.83 -4.81 11.89
C ARG A 95 -10.42 -6.07 12.64
N ALA A 96 -10.49 -7.24 12.00
CA ALA A 96 -9.99 -8.49 12.57
C ALA A 96 -8.47 -8.43 12.74
N LEU A 97 -7.76 -7.86 11.76
CA LEU A 97 -6.33 -7.63 11.82
C LEU A 97 -5.96 -6.69 12.98
N SER A 98 -6.68 -5.58 13.17
CA SER A 98 -6.43 -4.62 14.27
C SER A 98 -6.62 -5.23 15.67
N LYS A 99 -7.59 -6.13 15.82
CA LYS A 99 -7.84 -6.87 17.08
C LYS A 99 -6.72 -7.86 17.39
N ARG A 100 -6.22 -8.58 16.38
CA ARG A 100 -5.12 -9.55 16.55
C ARG A 100 -3.78 -8.87 16.87
N ALA A 101 -3.65 -7.60 16.49
CA ALA A 101 -2.47 -6.78 16.68
C ALA A 101 -2.09 -6.43 18.12
N GLY A 102 -3.01 -6.59 19.09
CA GLY A 102 -3.07 -5.85 20.36
C GLY A 102 -1.74 -5.24 20.83
N ASN A 103 -1.58 -3.94 21.04
CA ASN A 103 -0.34 -3.22 21.42
C ASN A 103 0.89 -3.28 20.51
N ASP A 104 1.05 -4.28 19.64
CA ASP A 104 2.14 -4.26 18.66
C ASP A 104 1.90 -3.18 17.60
N GLN A 105 2.94 -2.39 17.33
CA GLN A 105 2.86 -1.31 16.34
C GLN A 105 2.99 -1.83 14.90
N GLN A 106 3.66 -2.98 14.73
CA GLN A 106 3.88 -3.64 13.45
C GLN A 106 3.19 -5.01 13.44
N LEU A 107 2.22 -5.18 12.54
CA LEU A 107 1.39 -6.39 12.46
C LEU A 107 1.99 -7.52 11.64
N GLY A 108 3.02 -7.20 10.85
CA GLY A 108 3.69 -8.10 9.93
C GLY A 108 3.34 -7.86 8.46
N ARG A 109 3.86 -8.73 7.60
CA ARG A 109 3.66 -8.64 6.16
C ARG A 109 2.33 -9.29 5.77
N VAL A 110 1.54 -8.60 4.96
CA VAL A 110 0.23 -9.08 4.52
C VAL A 110 0.03 -8.80 3.03
N ARG A 111 -0.84 -9.59 2.42
CA ARG A 111 -1.41 -9.36 1.10
C ARG A 111 -2.91 -9.15 1.25
N VAL A 112 -3.42 -8.01 0.80
CA VAL A 112 -4.84 -7.66 0.84
C VAL A 112 -5.38 -7.51 -0.57
N ALA A 113 -6.60 -8.00 -0.81
CA ALA A 113 -7.32 -7.83 -2.06
C ALA A 113 -8.64 -7.12 -1.79
N GLY A 114 -9.02 -6.21 -2.68
CA GLY A 114 -10.19 -5.34 -2.48
C GLY A 114 -10.23 -4.21 -3.48
N HIS A 115 -10.74 -3.05 -3.07
CA HIS A 115 -10.92 -1.89 -3.92
C HIS A 115 -10.69 -0.59 -3.16
N PHE A 116 -10.36 0.48 -3.89
CA PHE A 116 -10.25 1.82 -3.30
C PHE A 116 -11.64 2.41 -3.06
N ALA A 117 -11.82 3.08 -1.92
CA ALA A 117 -13.01 3.88 -1.70
C ALA A 117 -13.11 5.00 -2.77
N PRO A 118 -14.34 5.45 -3.11
CA PRO A 118 -14.53 6.55 -4.03
C PRO A 118 -13.80 7.81 -3.54
N LYS A 119 -13.36 8.65 -4.49
CA LYS A 119 -12.71 9.93 -4.18
C LYS A 119 -13.65 10.78 -3.32
N GLY A 120 -13.11 11.38 -2.25
CA GLY A 120 -13.88 12.19 -1.31
C GLY A 120 -14.51 11.39 -0.16
N ALA A 121 -14.36 10.07 -0.11
CA ALA A 121 -14.73 9.30 1.07
C ALA A 121 -13.95 9.79 2.30
N ALA A 122 -14.67 10.05 3.40
CA ALA A 122 -14.07 10.52 4.64
C ALA A 122 -13.20 9.41 5.25
N SER A 123 -11.89 9.67 5.35
CA SER A 123 -10.98 8.82 6.12
C SER A 123 -11.17 9.13 7.60
N THR A 124 -11.67 8.16 8.36
CA THR A 124 -11.78 8.28 9.81
C THR A 124 -10.42 8.30 10.50
N CYS A 125 -9.40 7.69 9.89
CA CYS A 125 -8.08 7.51 10.49
C CYS A 125 -7.06 8.56 10.05
N MET A 126 -7.46 9.50 9.19
CA MET A 126 -6.59 10.48 8.49
C MET A 126 -5.33 9.85 7.88
N MET A 127 -5.41 8.59 7.42
CA MET A 127 -4.27 7.82 6.90
C MET A 127 -4.44 7.54 5.41
N GLY A 128 -3.84 8.40 4.58
CA GLY A 128 -3.74 8.16 3.14
C GLY A 128 -5.08 7.83 2.47
N ARG A 129 -5.04 6.99 1.43
CA ARG A 129 -6.24 6.55 0.71
C ARG A 129 -6.86 5.32 1.37
N ILE A 130 -8.19 5.28 1.39
CA ILE A 130 -8.94 4.14 1.95
C ILE A 130 -8.98 2.99 0.94
N PHE A 131 -8.54 1.82 1.38
CA PHE A 131 -8.61 0.55 0.68
C PHE A 131 -9.55 -0.39 1.45
N VAL A 132 -10.69 -0.72 0.85
CA VAL A 132 -11.69 -1.61 1.44
C VAL A 132 -11.24 -3.04 1.20
N VAL A 133 -10.87 -3.73 2.27
CA VAL A 133 -10.33 -5.09 2.22
C VAL A 133 -11.48 -6.08 2.11
N VAL A 134 -11.43 -6.88 1.05
CA VAL A 134 -12.34 -7.99 0.79
C VAL A 134 -11.72 -9.31 1.25
N LYS A 135 -10.41 -9.47 1.03
CA LYS A 135 -9.67 -10.67 1.39
C LYS A 135 -8.31 -10.30 1.94
N LEU A 136 -7.93 -10.92 3.04
CA LEU A 136 -6.64 -10.73 3.68
C LEU A 136 -5.88 -12.05 3.77
N THR A 137 -4.58 -12.00 3.49
CA THR A 137 -3.67 -13.15 3.59
C THR A 137 -2.42 -12.72 4.33
N LYS A 138 -2.12 -13.36 5.45
CA LYS A 138 -0.86 -13.15 6.17
C LYS A 138 0.26 -13.88 5.44
N LEU A 139 1.41 -13.23 5.30
CA LEU A 139 2.61 -13.78 4.67
C LEU A 139 3.67 -14.15 5.70
#